data_AF-A0A4R1B382-F1
#
_entry.id   AF-A0A4R1B382-F1
#
_cell.length_a   1.000
_cell.length_b   1.000
_cell.length_c   1.000
_cell.angle_alpha   90.00
_cell.angle_beta   90.00
_cell.angle_gamma   90.00
#
_symmetry.space_group_name_H-M   'P 1'
#
loop_
_entity.id
_entity.type
_entity.pdbx_description
1 polymer ?
#
loop_
_entity_poly.entity_id
_entity_poly.type
_entity_poly.pdbx_seq_one_letter_code
_entity_poly.pdbx_strand_id
1 'polypeptide(L)'
;MRKLNTGDIFKAARIIKKAKLRESIVDFAKKGKKTNGNDEEAVESLGLEIAFSVLESCGNEGVEKELYEFLAGPFEITPDKIEQMPVDELLKNLKDLATNNNLMLFFKSAGKLTI
;
A
#
# COMPACT_ATOMS: atom_id res chain seq x y z
N MET A 1 -2.50 6.12 15.20
CA MET A 1 -2.03 6.04 13.80
C MET A 1 -1.47 7.39 13.41
N ARG A 2 -0.18 7.45 13.07
CA ARG A 2 0.47 8.67 12.61
C ARG A 2 0.35 8.84 11.10
N LYS A 3 0.54 10.06 10.61
CA LYS A 3 0.65 10.33 9.17
C LYS A 3 1.91 9.69 8.56
N LEU A 4 1.83 9.35 7.28
CA LEU A 4 2.97 8.95 6.47
C LEU A 4 3.96 10.11 6.37
N ASN A 5 5.24 9.79 6.51
CA ASN A 5 6.35 10.75 6.46
C ASN A 5 7.36 10.39 5.37
N THR A 6 8.38 11.23 5.22
CA THR A 6 9.42 11.05 4.21
C THR A 6 10.19 9.73 4.37
N GLY A 7 10.39 9.24 5.60
CA GLY A 7 11.04 7.96 5.86
C GLY A 7 10.25 6.78 5.33
N ASP A 8 8.91 6.83 5.44
CA ASP A 8 8.02 5.79 4.93
C ASP A 8 8.08 5.69 3.39
N ILE A 9 8.30 6.81 2.69
CA ILE A 9 8.43 6.82 1.22
C ILE A 9 9.58 5.92 0.78
N PHE A 10 10.73 5.98 1.46
CA PHE A 10 11.89 5.15 1.10
C PHE A 10 11.66 3.66 1.42
N LYS A 11 10.96 3.36 2.52
CA LYS A 11 10.56 1.97 2.82
C LYS A 11 9.63 1.43 1.74
N ALA A 12 8.60 2.18 1.38
CA ALA A 12 7.69 1.84 0.29
C ALA A 12 8.43 1.66 -1.04
N ALA A 13 9.35 2.57 -1.39
CA ALA A 13 10.14 2.46 -2.63
C ALA A 13 10.99 1.18 -2.68
N ARG A 14 11.60 0.77 -1.56
CA ARG A 14 12.34 -0.50 -1.48
C ARG A 14 11.43 -1.70 -1.72
N ILE A 15 10.25 -1.72 -1.10
CA ILE A 15 9.26 -2.78 -1.30
C ILE A 15 8.84 -2.81 -2.77
N ILE A 16 8.46 -1.67 -3.35
CA ILE A 16 8.04 -1.58 -4.75
C ILE A 16 9.13 -2.09 -5.70
N LYS A 17 10.40 -1.76 -5.43
CA LYS A 17 11.53 -2.20 -6.25
C LYS A 17 11.76 -3.70 -6.10
N LYS A 18 11.76 -4.21 -4.86
CA LYS A 18 12.00 -5.64 -4.57
C LYS A 18 10.89 -6.48 -5.19
N ALA A 19 9.63 -6.15 -4.89
CA ALA A 19 8.39 -6.76 -5.35
C ALA A 19 8.04 -6.52 -6.84
N LYS A 20 8.87 -5.76 -7.58
CA LYS A 20 8.64 -5.35 -8.99
C LYS A 20 7.26 -4.71 -9.26
N LEU A 21 6.66 -4.06 -8.27
CA LEU A 21 5.30 -3.50 -8.31
C LEU A 21 5.17 -2.18 -9.09
N ARG A 22 6.26 -1.67 -9.68
CA ARG A 22 6.28 -0.33 -10.30
C ARG A 22 5.24 -0.20 -11.42
N GLU A 23 5.18 -1.17 -12.31
CA GLU A 23 4.25 -1.16 -13.44
C GLU A 23 2.80 -1.26 -12.96
N SER A 24 2.52 -2.18 -12.02
CA SER A 24 1.21 -2.33 -11.39
C SER A 24 0.72 -1.00 -10.78
N ILE A 25 1.57 -0.30 -10.03
CA ILE A 25 1.21 1.00 -9.42
C ILE A 25 0.89 2.05 -10.49
N VAL A 26 1.66 2.11 -11.58
CA VAL A 26 1.41 3.04 -12.68
C VAL A 26 0.06 2.73 -13.35
N ASP A 27 -0.25 1.46 -13.56
CA ASP A 27 -1.50 1.05 -14.19
C ASP A 27 -2.71 1.26 -13.28
N PHE A 28 -2.59 1.00 -11.99
CA PHE A 28 -3.63 1.36 -11.01
C PHE A 28 -3.88 2.86 -10.96
N ALA A 29 -2.83 3.69 -11.01
CA ALA A 29 -2.98 5.14 -11.05
C ALA A 29 -3.67 5.62 -12.34
N LYS A 30 -3.49 4.93 -13.47
CA LYS A 30 -4.23 5.22 -14.71
C LYS A 30 -5.69 4.77 -14.62
N LYS A 31 -5.96 3.58 -14.08
CA LYS A 31 -7.31 3.05 -13.88
C LYS A 31 -8.12 3.97 -12.95
N GLY A 32 -7.56 4.36 -11.80
CA GLY A 32 -8.22 5.27 -10.86
C GLY A 32 -8.48 6.68 -11.38
N LYS A 33 -7.75 7.14 -12.41
CA LYS A 33 -8.07 8.40 -13.11
C LYS A 33 -9.24 8.28 -14.08
N LYS A 34 -9.52 7.07 -14.58
CA LYS A 34 -10.63 6.78 -15.50
C LYS A 34 -11.93 6.52 -14.73
N THR A 35 -11.82 6.05 -13.50
CA THR A 35 -12.95 5.94 -12.58
C THR A 35 -13.37 7.33 -12.13
N ASN A 36 -14.61 7.75 -12.46
CA ASN A 36 -15.20 8.91 -11.80
C ASN A 36 -15.36 8.55 -10.32
N GLY A 37 -14.67 9.24 -9.41
CA GLY A 37 -14.58 8.89 -7.99
C GLY A 37 -15.89 8.86 -7.18
N ASN A 38 -17.04 8.96 -7.85
CA ASN A 38 -18.38 8.80 -7.28
C ASN A 38 -18.95 7.38 -7.49
N ASP A 39 -18.24 6.53 -8.24
CA ASP A 39 -18.63 5.13 -8.46
C ASP A 39 -17.94 4.24 -7.40
N GLU A 40 -18.64 4.04 -6.28
CA GLU A 40 -18.13 3.29 -5.12
C GLU A 40 -17.73 1.86 -5.48
N GLU A 41 -18.50 1.17 -6.32
CA GLU A 41 -18.18 -0.20 -6.77
C GLU A 41 -16.87 -0.23 -7.57
N ALA A 42 -16.67 0.76 -8.46
CA ALA A 42 -15.46 0.84 -9.25
C ALA A 42 -14.22 1.22 -8.43
N VAL A 43 -14.38 2.03 -7.36
CA VAL A 43 -13.30 2.35 -6.41
C VAL A 43 -12.95 1.12 -5.56
N GLU A 44 -13.95 0.37 -5.10
CA GLU A 44 -13.76 -0.85 -4.30
C GLU A 44 -13.08 -1.96 -5.12
N SER A 45 -13.53 -2.20 -6.36
CA SER A 45 -12.92 -3.16 -7.28
C SER A 45 -11.45 -2.83 -7.57
N LEU A 46 -11.13 -1.55 -7.81
CA LEU A 46 -9.75 -1.09 -7.99
C LEU A 46 -8.92 -1.30 -6.72
N GLY A 47 -9.51 -1.08 -5.54
CA GLY A 47 -8.87 -1.35 -4.25
C GLY A 47 -8.54 -2.84 -4.05
N LEU A 48 -9.45 -3.73 -4.44
CA LEU A 48 -9.24 -5.19 -4.40
C LEU A 48 -8.13 -5.64 -5.36
N GLU A 49 -8.08 -5.14 -6.60
CA GLU A 49 -6.99 -5.47 -7.53
C GLU A 49 -5.61 -5.05 -6.98
N ILE A 50 -5.53 -3.87 -6.36
CA ILE A 50 -4.29 -3.39 -5.71
C ILE A 50 -3.91 -4.33 -4.57
N ALA A 51 -4.85 -4.69 -3.70
CA ALA A 51 -4.61 -5.58 -2.58
C ALA A 51 -4.12 -6.96 -3.04
N PHE A 52 -4.75 -7.55 -4.07
CA PHE A 52 -4.32 -8.82 -4.65
C PHE A 52 -2.93 -8.74 -5.26
N SER A 53 -2.61 -7.68 -6.01
CA SER A 53 -1.26 -7.50 -6.57
C SER A 53 -0.18 -7.38 -5.50
N VAL A 54 -0.48 -6.68 -4.39
CA VAL A 54 0.45 -6.59 -3.25
C VAL A 54 0.61 -7.95 -2.60
N LEU A 55 -0.48 -8.69 -2.34
CA LEU A 55 -0.42 -10.04 -1.75
C LEU A 55 0.33 -11.04 -2.63
N GLU A 56 0.06 -11.06 -3.93
CA GLU A 56 0.77 -11.92 -4.90
C GLU A 56 2.26 -11.61 -4.94
N SER A 57 2.62 -10.33 -4.91
CA SER A 57 4.04 -9.93 -4.96
C SER A 57 4.74 -10.19 -3.62
N CYS A 58 4.02 -10.02 -2.50
CA CYS A 58 4.51 -10.35 -1.16
C CYS A 58 4.73 -11.85 -0.95
N GLY A 59 3.80 -12.69 -1.37
CA GLY A 59 3.88 -14.14 -1.22
C GLY A 59 4.95 -14.81 -2.08
N ASN A 60 5.31 -14.22 -3.23
CA ASN A 60 6.29 -14.83 -4.15
C ASN A 60 7.75 -14.42 -3.90
N GLU A 61 8.01 -13.27 -3.27
CA GLU A 61 9.36 -12.69 -3.19
C GLU A 61 9.87 -12.44 -1.76
N GLY A 62 9.19 -12.95 -0.73
CA GLY A 62 9.62 -12.83 0.67
C GLY A 62 9.76 -11.36 1.11
N VAL A 63 8.78 -10.54 0.72
CA VAL A 63 8.68 -9.11 1.05
C VAL A 63 7.66 -8.80 2.15
N GLU A 64 7.08 -9.84 2.74
CA GLU A 64 6.13 -9.76 3.85
C GLU A 64 6.71 -9.02 5.05
N LYS A 65 7.95 -9.34 5.44
CA LYS A 65 8.62 -8.68 6.56
C LYS A 65 8.81 -7.19 6.32
N GLU A 66 9.28 -6.80 5.13
CA GLU A 66 9.41 -5.38 4.79
C GLU A 66 8.06 -4.67 4.73
N LEU A 67 6.99 -5.35 4.29
CA LEU A 67 5.63 -4.81 4.35
C LEU A 67 5.19 -4.58 5.80
N TYR A 68 5.43 -5.53 6.71
CA TYR A 68 5.12 -5.37 8.13
C TYR A 68 5.94 -4.24 8.76
N GLU A 69 7.23 -4.11 8.43
CA GLU A 69 8.08 -3.00 8.86
C GLU A 69 7.64 -1.64 8.32
N PHE A 70 7.04 -1.62 7.14
CA PHE A 70 6.41 -0.44 6.58
C PHE A 70 5.15 -0.08 7.36
N LEU A 71 4.20 -1.01 7.52
CA LEU A 71 2.90 -0.79 8.16
C LEU A 71 3.01 -0.51 9.68
N ALA A 72 3.97 -1.14 10.35
CA ALA A 72 4.34 -0.88 11.74
C ALA A 72 4.59 0.61 12.01
N GLY A 73 5.19 1.31 11.04
CA GLY A 73 5.47 2.74 11.12
C GLY A 73 4.23 3.59 11.36
N PRO A 74 3.31 3.71 10.38
CA PRO A 74 2.10 4.51 10.52
C PRO A 74 1.11 3.95 11.54
N PHE A 75 1.04 2.62 11.72
CA PHE A 75 0.14 2.00 12.70
C PHE A 75 0.64 2.15 14.14
N GLU A 76 1.91 2.53 14.32
CA GLU A 76 2.54 2.77 15.63
C GLU A 76 2.58 1.51 16.49
N ILE A 77 2.83 0.36 15.86
CA ILE A 77 2.97 -0.96 16.49
C ILE A 77 4.19 -1.69 15.93
N THR A 78 4.53 -2.85 16.49
CA THR A 78 5.66 -3.66 16.02
C THR A 78 5.30 -4.47 14.77
N PRO A 79 6.28 -4.85 13.93
CA PRO A 79 6.04 -5.73 12.78
C PRO A 79 5.39 -7.06 13.17
N ASP A 80 5.83 -7.69 14.26
CA ASP A 80 5.25 -8.94 14.77
C ASP A 80 3.75 -8.81 15.10
N LYS A 81 3.31 -7.63 15.56
CA LYS A 81 1.90 -7.36 15.81
C LYS A 81 1.09 -7.20 14.52
N ILE A 82 1.73 -6.75 13.43
CA ILE A 82 1.08 -6.70 12.11
C ILE A 82 0.93 -8.11 11.56
N GLU A 83 1.96 -8.95 11.67
CA GLU A 83 1.96 -10.33 11.20
C GLU A 83 0.85 -11.18 11.84
N GLN A 84 0.62 -10.99 13.14
CA GLN A 84 -0.40 -11.71 13.91
C GLN A 84 -1.76 -11.00 13.94
N MET A 85 -1.92 -9.90 13.19
CA MET A 85 -3.14 -9.10 13.20
C MET A 85 -4.29 -9.83 12.50
N PRO A 86 -5.50 -9.85 13.08
CA PRO A 86 -6.69 -10.30 12.37
C PRO A 86 -6.90 -9.53 11.06
N VAL A 87 -7.34 -10.22 10.00
CA VAL A 87 -7.47 -9.62 8.66
C VAL A 87 -8.47 -8.47 8.64
N ASP A 88 -9.58 -8.58 9.37
CA ASP A 88 -10.58 -7.53 9.50
C ASP A 88 -10.02 -6.26 10.17
N GLU A 89 -9.18 -6.43 11.19
CA GLU A 89 -8.48 -5.33 11.85
C GLU A 89 -7.45 -4.68 10.92
N LEU A 90 -6.69 -5.48 10.16
CA LEU A 90 -5.75 -4.98 9.16
C LEU A 90 -6.46 -4.14 8.09
N LEU A 91 -7.58 -4.65 7.55
CA LEU A 91 -8.38 -3.94 6.54
C LEU A 91 -8.92 -2.61 7.08
N LYS A 92 -9.42 -2.60 8.33
CA LYS A 92 -9.86 -1.37 8.99
C LYS A 92 -8.72 -0.36 9.11
N ASN A 93 -7.55 -0.78 9.58
CA ASN A 93 -6.39 0.09 9.71
C ASN A 93 -5.89 0.60 8.34
N LEU A 94 -5.94 -0.21 7.28
CA LEU A 94 -5.62 0.25 5.92
C LEU A 94 -6.62 1.30 5.42
N LYS A 95 -7.91 1.13 5.70
CA LYS A 95 -8.95 2.12 5.37
C LYS A 95 -8.72 3.44 6.13
N ASP A 96 -8.39 3.36 7.40
CA ASP A 96 -8.06 4.53 8.22
C ASP A 96 -6.79 5.23 7.70
N LEU A 97 -5.78 4.46 7.28
CA LEU A 97 -4.56 4.99 6.66
C LEU A 97 -4.88 5.74 5.37
N ALA A 98 -5.75 5.18 4.52
CA ALA A 98 -6.21 5.79 3.27
C ALA A 98 -7.05 7.05 3.49
N THR A 99 -7.86 7.07 4.54
CA THR A 99 -8.70 8.22 4.88
C THR A 99 -7.87 9.39 5.41
N ASN A 100 -6.83 9.09 6.20
CA ASN A 100 -6.02 10.11 6.87
C ASN A 100 -4.79 10.57 6.08
N ASN A 101 -4.48 9.91 4.96
CA ASN A 101 -3.31 10.19 4.12
C ASN A 101 -3.66 10.17 2.63
N ASN A 102 -2.99 11.00 1.84
CA ASN A 102 -3.09 10.92 0.39
C ASN A 102 -2.20 9.79 -0.15
N LEU A 103 -2.69 8.55 -0.09
CA LEU A 103 -1.95 7.36 -0.55
C LEU A 103 -1.59 7.43 -2.03
N MET A 104 -2.47 8.01 -2.86
CA MET A 104 -2.21 8.20 -4.29
C MET A 104 -0.96 9.05 -4.51
N LEU A 105 -0.88 10.21 -3.84
CA LEU A 105 0.31 11.08 -3.92
C LEU A 105 1.55 10.40 -3.35
N PHE A 106 1.40 9.70 -2.23
CA PHE A 106 2.50 9.00 -1.56
C PHE A 106 3.12 7.92 -2.46
N PHE A 107 2.32 6.96 -2.94
CA PHE A 107 2.83 5.85 -3.77
C PHE A 107 3.28 6.30 -5.14
N LYS A 108 2.67 7.35 -5.72
CA LYS A 108 3.19 8.00 -6.93
C LYS A 108 4.58 8.61 -6.69
N SER A 109 4.84 9.16 -5.51
CA SER A 109 6.14 9.71 -5.14
C SER A 109 7.15 8.60 -4.88
N ALA A 110 6.77 7.55 -4.15
CA ALA A 110 7.62 6.38 -3.90
C ALA A 110 8.01 5.67 -5.20
N GLY A 111 7.07 5.46 -6.14
CA GLY A 111 7.33 4.84 -7.43
C GLY A 111 8.24 5.66 -8.38
N LYS A 112 8.45 6.96 -8.11
CA LYS A 112 9.46 7.77 -8.82
C LYS A 112 10.88 7.56 -8.28
N LEU A 113 11.04 6.98 -7.09
CA LEU A 113 12.35 6.72 -6.47
C LEU A 113 12.89 5.33 -6.78
N THR A 114 12.17 4.53 -7.57
CA THR A 114 12.55 3.15 -7.94
C THR A 114 13.30 3.05 -9.27
N ILE A 115 13.75 4.18 -9.82
CA ILE A 115 14.53 4.29 -11.06
C ILE A 115 15.95 3.77 -10.84
#